data_AF-A0A5J5UNM8-F1
#
_entry.id   AF-A0A5J5UNM8-F1
#
_cell.length_a   1.000
_cell.length_b   1.000
_cell.length_c   1.000
_cell.angle_alpha   90.00
_cell.angle_beta   90.00
_cell.angle_gamma   90.00
#
_symmetry.space_group_name_H-M   'P 1'
#
loop_
_entity.id
_entity.type
_entity.pdbx_description
1 polymer ?
#
loop_
_entity_poly.entity_id
_entity_poly.type
_entity_poly.pdbx_seq_one_letter_code
_entity_poly.pdbx_strand_id
1 'polypeptide(L)'
;MMSQGQGLRLISYQSRPIVSHPFLLTAHTLKPSRSWNHFSFKTPGMPKPFHLELPLPLPSHNSHQTQTGTQDDGIPSDDVKLIAKFKTRYNYIRVLQVSRRADHPFAGSRLLLLDSPGNIHSISFFFKSLTNTYFDVFATLPPILPPGAVGILGFGAGSAARLMLELYPDLIIHGWELDPSVVAVGREYFGLEKLEKQNPNGLFISIGNGLKASIRNGFAGILVDLFSKGSLIPELQESSTWHKLRKSLRKGGRIMVNVGGSCVEAEDEGRDGKMVMEETLKAMHRVFGDKLFVLNLGNRKDDDSSLALTGELAVPDRDAWKKALPRSLKGYVDMWAPYQG
;
A
#
# COMPACT_ATOMS: atom_id res chain seq x y z
N MET A 1 -11.88 20.46 -40.78
CA MET A 1 -10.50 20.15 -40.35
C MET A 1 -10.52 19.80 -38.88
N MET A 2 -9.89 18.69 -38.54
CA MET A 2 -10.07 17.93 -37.30
C MET A 2 -9.53 18.66 -36.06
N SER A 3 -10.30 18.60 -34.97
CA SER A 3 -9.88 18.94 -33.61
C SER A 3 -8.98 17.82 -33.09
N GLN A 4 -7.74 18.15 -32.73
CA GLN A 4 -6.85 17.22 -32.05
C GLN A 4 -7.22 17.16 -30.56
N GLY A 5 -7.61 15.97 -30.11
CA GLY A 5 -7.83 15.67 -28.70
C GLY A 5 -6.52 15.70 -27.93
N GLN A 6 -6.48 16.51 -26.87
CA GLN A 6 -5.44 16.43 -25.86
C GLN A 6 -5.65 15.13 -25.06
N GLY A 7 -4.77 14.15 -25.28
CA GLY A 7 -4.72 12.93 -24.47
C GLY A 7 -4.41 13.28 -23.02
N LEU A 8 -5.16 12.70 -22.08
CA LEU A 8 -4.82 12.75 -20.66
C LEU A 8 -3.45 12.06 -20.46
N ARG A 9 -2.43 12.81 -20.05
CA ARG A 9 -1.26 12.24 -19.37
C ARG A 9 -1.70 11.86 -17.95
N LEU A 10 -1.94 10.58 -17.71
CA LEU A 10 -1.94 10.02 -16.36
C LEU A 10 -0.50 9.62 -16.04
N ILE A 11 0.11 10.28 -15.07
CA ILE A 11 1.28 9.74 -14.37
C ILE A 11 0.69 8.98 -13.19
N SER A 12 0.82 7.66 -13.18
CA SER A 12 0.43 6.81 -12.05
C SER A 12 1.62 5.94 -11.69
N TYR A 13 2.21 6.20 -10.53
CA TYR A 13 3.24 5.34 -9.95
C TYR A 13 2.61 4.38 -8.93
N GLN A 14 2.95 3.11 -9.08
CA GLN A 14 2.22 1.95 -8.57
C GLN A 14 2.40 1.73 -7.06
N SER A 15 1.42 1.04 -6.46
CA SER A 15 1.68 0.09 -5.38
C SER A 15 1.76 -1.31 -5.99
N ARG A 16 2.89 -2.02 -5.84
CA ARG A 16 3.03 -3.39 -6.33
C ARG A 16 2.68 -4.39 -5.21
N PRO A 17 1.93 -5.46 -5.50
CA PRO A 17 1.55 -6.44 -4.49
C PRO A 17 2.74 -7.32 -4.12
N ILE A 18 2.86 -7.64 -2.83
CA ILE A 18 3.84 -8.58 -2.32
C ILE A 18 3.56 -9.97 -2.91
N VAL A 19 4.47 -10.46 -3.76
CA VAL A 19 4.47 -11.83 -4.25
C VAL A 19 4.88 -12.74 -3.09
N SER A 20 3.96 -13.58 -2.62
CA SER A 20 4.31 -14.66 -1.70
C SER A 20 5.03 -15.77 -2.46
N HIS A 21 6.28 -16.06 -2.09
CA HIS A 21 6.97 -17.25 -2.58
C HIS A 21 6.41 -18.51 -1.89
N PRO A 22 6.26 -19.62 -2.64
CA PRO A 22 5.87 -20.89 -2.04
C PRO A 22 7.02 -21.41 -1.18
N PHE A 23 6.69 -21.78 0.06
CA PHE A 23 7.56 -22.60 0.90
C PHE A 23 7.83 -23.93 0.19
N LEU A 24 9.09 -24.20 -0.12
CA LEU A 24 9.55 -25.51 -0.58
C LEU A 24 9.36 -26.52 0.55
N LEU A 25 8.32 -27.35 0.42
CA LEU A 25 8.17 -28.57 1.21
C LEU A 25 9.06 -29.66 0.60
N THR A 26 10.10 -30.05 1.32
CA THR A 26 10.87 -31.27 1.06
C THR A 26 9.98 -32.48 1.32
N ALA A 27 9.48 -33.10 0.26
CA ALA A 27 8.85 -34.42 0.34
C ALA A 27 9.92 -35.51 0.14
N HIS A 28 10.24 -36.21 1.22
CA HIS A 28 10.93 -37.50 1.17
C HIS A 28 9.96 -38.57 0.69
N THR A 29 10.21 -39.20 -0.46
CA THR A 29 9.63 -40.50 -0.80
C THR A 29 10.61 -41.35 -1.62
N LEU A 30 11.17 -42.33 -0.92
CA LEU A 30 11.44 -43.73 -1.28
C LEU A 30 11.51 -44.14 -2.78
N LYS A 31 12.65 -44.76 -3.11
CA LYS A 31 12.93 -45.54 -4.32
C LYS A 31 11.93 -46.70 -4.51
N PRO A 32 11.78 -47.16 -5.77
CA PRO A 32 12.19 -48.53 -6.04
C PRO A 32 13.06 -48.69 -7.30
N SER A 33 13.76 -49.81 -7.31
CA SER A 33 14.78 -50.27 -8.24
C SER A 33 14.23 -50.95 -9.49
N ARG A 34 14.98 -50.90 -10.61
CA ARG A 34 15.52 -52.04 -11.39
C ARG A 34 15.92 -51.62 -12.83
N SER A 35 17.23 -51.77 -13.12
CA SER A 35 17.84 -52.50 -14.26
C SER A 35 16.96 -52.89 -15.47
N TRP A 36 17.37 -52.82 -16.74
CA TRP A 36 18.69 -52.95 -17.40
C TRP A 36 18.52 -52.64 -18.91
N ASN A 37 19.60 -52.17 -19.57
CA ASN A 37 20.26 -52.76 -20.76
C ASN A 37 20.86 -51.72 -21.72
N HIS A 38 22.19 -51.81 -21.84
CA HIS A 38 23.01 -51.30 -22.92
C HIS A 38 22.71 -52.05 -24.23
N PHE A 39 22.84 -51.38 -25.38
CA PHE A 39 23.59 -51.91 -26.53
C PHE A 39 24.04 -50.75 -27.42
N SER A 40 25.35 -50.69 -27.67
CA SER A 40 26.02 -49.84 -28.66
C SER A 40 26.39 -50.72 -29.85
N PHE A 41 26.36 -50.19 -31.08
CA PHE A 41 27.54 -50.08 -31.97
C PHE A 41 27.18 -49.88 -33.46
N LYS A 42 28.02 -49.04 -34.10
CA LYS A 42 28.44 -48.95 -35.52
C LYS A 42 27.68 -48.02 -36.49
N THR A 43 28.32 -46.87 -36.74
CA THR A 43 28.39 -46.14 -38.03
C THR A 43 29.34 -46.89 -38.99
N PRO A 44 29.25 -46.77 -40.34
CA PRO A 44 29.74 -45.58 -41.08
C PRO A 44 29.01 -45.21 -42.40
N GLY A 45 29.18 -43.96 -42.85
CA GLY A 45 29.08 -43.56 -44.28
C GLY A 45 28.27 -42.28 -44.56
N MET A 46 28.94 -41.13 -44.70
CA MET A 46 28.40 -39.91 -45.34
C MET A 46 28.84 -39.83 -46.80
N PRO A 47 28.04 -39.16 -47.67
CA PRO A 47 28.61 -37.99 -48.37
C PRO A 47 27.68 -36.77 -48.50
N LYS A 48 28.30 -35.61 -48.21
CA LYS A 48 28.19 -34.19 -48.64
C LYS A 48 26.81 -33.46 -48.82
N PRO A 49 26.69 -32.24 -48.25
CA PRO A 49 25.54 -31.35 -48.39
C PRO A 49 25.67 -30.35 -49.55
N PHE A 50 24.53 -29.94 -50.13
CA PHE A 50 24.42 -28.82 -51.06
C PHE A 50 24.04 -27.53 -50.32
N HIS A 51 24.81 -26.47 -50.60
CA HIS A 51 24.72 -25.11 -50.08
C HIS A 51 23.69 -24.27 -50.85
N LEU A 52 23.01 -23.37 -50.13
CA LEU A 52 22.42 -22.14 -50.67
C LEU A 52 22.78 -20.98 -49.72
N GLU A 53 23.62 -20.08 -50.23
CA GLU A 53 24.05 -18.83 -49.57
C GLU A 53 23.02 -17.72 -49.81
N LEU A 54 22.85 -16.85 -48.81
CA LEU A 54 22.29 -15.50 -48.96
C LEU A 54 23.18 -14.50 -48.17
N PRO A 55 23.29 -13.24 -48.65
CA PRO A 55 24.51 -12.45 -48.50
C PRO A 55 24.56 -11.53 -47.27
N LEU A 56 25.78 -11.28 -46.80
CA LEU A 56 26.15 -10.26 -45.79
C LEU A 56 26.17 -8.85 -46.41
N PRO A 57 25.76 -7.82 -45.65
CA PRO A 57 26.30 -6.46 -45.81
C PRO A 57 27.21 -6.05 -44.63
N LEU A 58 28.33 -5.42 -44.98
CA LEU A 58 29.34 -4.78 -44.11
C LEU A 58 28.85 -3.40 -43.56
N PRO A 59 29.55 -2.81 -42.57
CA PRO A 59 28.97 -1.87 -41.60
C PRO A 59 29.01 -0.41 -42.06
N SER A 60 27.99 0.37 -41.66
CA SER A 60 28.01 1.83 -41.73
C SER A 60 27.72 2.44 -40.36
N HIS A 61 28.69 3.19 -39.86
CA HIS A 61 28.55 4.15 -38.75
C HIS A 61 27.31 5.04 -38.91
N ASN A 62 26.48 5.19 -37.87
CA ASN A 62 26.18 6.50 -37.29
C ASN A 62 25.30 6.45 -36.03
N SER A 63 25.76 7.24 -35.05
CA SER A 63 25.05 7.93 -33.96
C SER A 63 24.15 7.13 -33.01
N HIS A 64 24.67 7.00 -31.78
CA HIS A 64 23.94 6.84 -30.54
C HIS A 64 22.67 7.69 -30.47
N GLN A 65 21.53 7.03 -30.27
CA GLN A 65 20.51 7.49 -29.32
C GLN A 65 20.06 6.27 -28.52
N THR A 66 20.73 6.03 -27.40
CA THR A 66 20.18 5.22 -26.31
C THR A 66 18.93 5.92 -25.79
N GLN A 67 17.77 5.51 -26.29
CA GLN A 67 16.51 5.80 -25.62
C GLN A 67 16.54 5.01 -24.30
N THR A 68 16.85 5.72 -23.22
CA THR A 68 16.53 5.30 -21.86
C THR A 68 15.02 5.27 -21.74
N GLY A 69 14.41 4.14 -22.11
CA GLY A 69 13.00 3.89 -21.89
C GLY A 69 12.76 3.77 -20.39
N THR A 70 12.27 4.84 -19.77
CA THR A 70 11.52 4.74 -18.52
C THR A 70 10.34 3.80 -18.79
N GLN A 71 10.29 2.65 -18.12
CA GLN A 71 9.11 1.79 -18.18
C GLN A 71 7.92 2.61 -17.70
N ASP A 72 6.93 2.76 -18.57
CA ASP A 72 5.64 3.37 -18.24
C ASP A 72 4.88 2.37 -17.37
N ASP A 73 5.01 2.52 -16.05
CA ASP A 73 4.36 1.70 -15.02
C ASP A 73 2.88 2.10 -14.78
N GLY A 74 2.30 2.93 -15.64
CA GLY A 74 0.92 3.36 -15.49
C GLY A 74 -0.12 2.29 -15.85
N ILE A 75 -1.35 2.42 -15.32
CA ILE A 75 -2.47 1.63 -15.86
C ILE A 75 -2.85 2.25 -17.22
N PRO A 76 -2.84 1.48 -18.32
CA PRO A 76 -3.22 1.98 -19.64
C PRO A 76 -4.57 2.71 -19.57
N SER A 77 -4.69 3.86 -20.25
CA SER A 77 -5.90 4.68 -20.19
C SER A 77 -7.15 3.90 -20.63
N ASP A 78 -7.00 2.95 -21.55
CA ASP A 78 -8.09 2.11 -22.05
C ASP A 78 -8.62 1.14 -21.00
N ASP A 79 -7.81 0.84 -19.96
CA ASP A 79 -8.16 0.00 -18.83
C ASP A 79 -8.71 0.77 -17.64
N VAL A 80 -8.83 2.09 -17.73
CA VAL A 80 -9.29 2.95 -16.63
C VAL A 80 -10.46 3.82 -17.05
N LYS A 81 -11.54 3.76 -16.27
CA LYS A 81 -12.68 4.66 -16.41
C LYS A 81 -12.71 5.68 -15.28
N LEU A 82 -12.71 6.98 -15.62
CA LEU A 82 -13.00 8.05 -14.67
C LEU A 82 -14.51 8.06 -14.34
N ILE A 83 -14.84 7.89 -13.06
CA ILE A 83 -16.21 7.84 -12.55
C ILE A 83 -16.67 9.20 -12.02
N ALA A 84 -15.80 9.87 -11.26
CA ALA A 84 -16.07 11.19 -10.70
C ALA A 84 -14.80 12.04 -10.71
N LYS A 85 -14.95 13.35 -10.90
CA LYS A 85 -13.85 14.32 -10.89
C LYS A 85 -14.35 15.70 -10.50
N PHE A 86 -13.92 16.23 -9.36
CA PHE A 86 -14.31 17.56 -8.89
C PHE A 86 -13.32 18.07 -7.84
N LYS A 87 -13.39 19.36 -7.53
CA LYS A 87 -12.51 20.02 -6.56
C LYS A 87 -13.34 20.50 -5.37
N THR A 88 -12.80 20.32 -4.16
CA THR A 88 -13.34 20.86 -2.92
C THR A 88 -12.39 21.92 -2.38
N ARG A 89 -12.71 22.51 -1.22
CA ARG A 89 -11.78 23.40 -0.51
C ARG A 89 -10.54 22.67 0.05
N TYR A 90 -10.58 21.34 0.13
CA TYR A 90 -9.52 20.52 0.74
C TYR A 90 -8.77 19.71 -0.31
N ASN A 91 -9.48 19.06 -1.23
CA ASN A 91 -8.92 18.06 -2.13
C ASN A 91 -9.31 18.29 -3.59
N TYR A 92 -8.48 17.79 -4.49
CA TYR A 92 -8.90 17.49 -5.85
C TYR A 92 -9.27 16.01 -5.96
N ILE A 93 -10.57 15.71 -6.06
CA ILE A 93 -11.11 14.36 -5.95
C ILE A 93 -11.28 13.73 -7.32
N ARG A 94 -10.73 12.52 -7.49
CA ARG A 94 -10.92 11.68 -8.67
C ARG A 94 -11.25 10.25 -8.23
N VAL A 95 -12.26 9.65 -8.85
CA VAL A 95 -12.62 8.23 -8.65
C VAL A 95 -12.39 7.49 -9.94
N LEU A 96 -11.53 6.48 -9.91
CA LEU A 96 -11.22 5.63 -11.06
C LEU A 96 -11.79 4.23 -10.85
N GLN A 97 -12.29 3.64 -11.93
CA GLN A 97 -12.63 2.22 -12.01
C GLN A 97 -11.61 1.55 -12.93
N VAL A 98 -10.85 0.62 -12.38
CA VAL A 98 -9.90 -0.19 -13.16
C VAL A 98 -10.63 -1.40 -13.73
N SER A 99 -10.41 -1.65 -15.02
CA SER A 99 -10.90 -2.81 -15.76
C SER A 99 -10.47 -4.11 -15.07
N ARG A 100 -11.34 -5.12 -15.09
CA ARG A 100 -10.99 -6.48 -14.63
C ARG A 100 -10.06 -7.21 -15.60
N ARG A 101 -9.95 -6.72 -16.84
CA ARG A 101 -9.09 -7.29 -17.89
C ARG A 101 -7.70 -6.65 -17.90
N ALA A 102 -7.50 -5.59 -17.13
CA ALA A 102 -6.21 -4.93 -17.01
C ALA A 102 -5.16 -5.93 -16.50
N ASP A 103 -3.99 -5.94 -17.12
CA ASP A 103 -2.83 -6.64 -16.58
C ASP A 103 -2.14 -5.77 -15.52
N HIS A 104 -2.84 -5.57 -14.40
CA HIS A 104 -2.39 -4.69 -13.33
C HIS A 104 -2.87 -5.20 -11.95
N PRO A 105 -2.08 -5.02 -10.87
CA PRO A 105 -2.48 -5.40 -9.51
C PRO A 105 -3.82 -4.83 -9.02
N PHE A 106 -4.20 -3.68 -9.57
CA PHE A 106 -5.46 -2.99 -9.28
C PHE A 106 -6.63 -3.38 -10.19
N ALA A 107 -6.48 -4.42 -11.02
CA ALA A 107 -7.55 -4.91 -11.88
C ALA A 107 -8.85 -5.17 -11.09
N GLY A 108 -9.95 -4.58 -11.56
CA GLY A 108 -11.27 -4.70 -10.92
C GLY A 108 -11.45 -3.88 -9.64
N SER A 109 -10.55 -2.95 -9.32
CA SER A 109 -10.69 -2.05 -8.17
C SER A 109 -11.35 -0.72 -8.53
N ARG A 110 -11.85 -0.04 -7.49
CA ARG A 110 -12.08 1.40 -7.48
C ARG A 110 -10.96 2.07 -6.70
N LEU A 111 -10.41 3.15 -7.25
CA LEU A 111 -9.34 3.94 -6.67
C LEU A 111 -9.84 5.36 -6.40
N LEU A 112 -9.57 5.85 -5.19
CA LEU A 112 -9.74 7.26 -4.84
C LEU A 112 -8.39 7.94 -4.93
N LEU A 113 -8.30 8.94 -5.80
CA LEU A 113 -7.11 9.77 -5.95
C LEU A 113 -7.44 11.16 -5.42
N LEU A 114 -6.61 11.66 -4.51
CA LEU A 114 -6.72 13.01 -3.96
C LEU A 114 -5.55 13.88 -4.42
N ASP A 115 -5.74 15.19 -4.26
CA ASP A 115 -4.80 16.26 -4.63
C ASP A 115 -4.41 16.24 -6.11
N SER A 116 -3.60 17.21 -6.55
CA SER A 116 -3.14 17.31 -7.93
C SER A 116 -2.25 16.13 -8.36
N PRO A 117 -1.31 15.63 -7.54
CA PRO A 117 -0.44 14.50 -7.88
C PRO A 117 -1.24 13.21 -8.14
N GLY A 118 -2.38 13.05 -7.47
CA GLY A 118 -3.26 11.89 -7.68
C GLY A 118 -2.79 10.65 -6.94
N ASN A 119 -2.20 10.83 -5.76
CA ASN A 119 -1.85 9.73 -4.85
C ASN A 119 -3.10 8.91 -4.52
N ILE A 120 -2.93 7.60 -4.34
CA ILE A 120 -4.04 6.71 -4.00
C ILE A 120 -4.32 6.83 -2.50
N HIS A 121 -5.51 7.34 -2.17
CA HIS A 121 -5.98 7.48 -0.78
C HIS A 121 -6.99 6.41 -0.38
N SER A 122 -7.54 5.65 -1.33
CA SER A 122 -8.38 4.49 -1.01
C SER A 122 -8.49 3.52 -2.17
N ILE A 123 -8.65 2.24 -1.82
CA ILE A 123 -8.77 1.11 -2.73
C ILE A 123 -9.93 0.24 -2.27
N SER A 124 -10.86 -0.05 -3.16
CA SER A 124 -11.92 -1.02 -2.92
C SER A 124 -11.96 -2.04 -4.05
N PHE A 125 -11.90 -3.32 -3.71
CA PHE A 125 -12.10 -4.41 -4.66
C PHE A 125 -13.48 -5.02 -4.44
N PHE A 126 -14.16 -5.35 -5.53
CA PHE A 126 -15.51 -5.93 -5.44
C PHE A 126 -15.50 -7.39 -4.94
N PHE A 127 -14.44 -8.15 -5.27
CA PHE A 127 -14.37 -9.60 -5.01
C PHE A 127 -13.25 -10.03 -4.04
N LYS A 128 -12.52 -9.08 -3.43
CA LYS A 128 -11.49 -9.39 -2.42
C LYS A 128 -11.40 -8.30 -1.36
N SER A 129 -10.98 -8.70 -0.17
CA SER A 129 -10.80 -7.81 0.99
C SER A 129 -9.47 -7.06 0.92
N LEU A 130 -8.38 -7.81 0.77
CA LEU A 130 -7.00 -7.33 0.79
C LEU A 130 -6.68 -6.44 -0.40
N THR A 131 -5.96 -5.35 -0.13
CA THR A 131 -5.54 -4.40 -1.16
C THR A 131 -4.16 -4.74 -1.73
N ASN A 132 -3.37 -5.55 -1.00
CA ASN A 132 -1.94 -5.76 -1.22
C ASN A 132 -1.14 -4.46 -1.18
N THR A 133 -1.56 -3.51 -0.35
CA THR A 133 -0.88 -2.22 -0.11
C THR A 133 -0.73 -1.98 1.38
N TYR A 134 -0.25 -0.80 1.80
CA TYR A 134 -0.10 -0.47 3.22
C TYR A 134 -1.39 -0.58 4.06
N PHE A 135 -2.58 -0.51 3.44
CA PHE A 135 -3.85 -0.74 4.14
C PHE A 135 -3.91 -2.14 4.78
N ASP A 136 -3.26 -3.13 4.18
CA ASP A 136 -3.16 -4.48 4.74
C ASP A 136 -2.27 -4.51 5.99
N VAL A 137 -1.24 -3.66 6.03
CA VAL A 137 -0.37 -3.49 7.21
C VAL A 137 -1.15 -2.86 8.36
N PHE A 138 -1.97 -1.84 8.10
CA PHE A 138 -2.86 -1.27 9.12
C PHE A 138 -3.78 -2.30 9.77
N ALA A 139 -4.28 -3.27 8.99
CA ALA A 139 -5.12 -4.34 9.49
C ALA A 139 -4.37 -5.36 10.40
N THR A 140 -3.04 -5.27 10.49
CA THR A 140 -2.26 -6.06 11.44
C THR A 140 -2.28 -5.49 12.86
N LEU A 141 -2.73 -4.24 13.06
CA LEU A 141 -2.66 -3.57 14.36
C LEU A 141 -3.57 -4.18 15.44
N PRO A 142 -4.87 -4.50 15.20
CA PRO A 142 -5.80 -4.84 16.28
C PRO A 142 -5.38 -5.97 17.23
N PRO A 143 -4.78 -7.09 16.77
CA PRO A 143 -4.36 -8.18 17.65
C PRO A 143 -3.32 -7.81 18.72
N ILE A 144 -2.61 -6.70 18.57
CA ILE A 144 -1.57 -6.24 19.52
C ILE A 144 -2.02 -5.04 20.36
N LEU A 145 -3.32 -4.74 20.35
CA LEU A 145 -3.92 -3.65 21.13
C LEU A 145 -4.58 -4.17 22.41
N PRO A 146 -4.67 -3.34 23.47
CA PRO A 146 -5.56 -3.61 24.59
C PRO A 146 -7.04 -3.50 24.15
N PRO A 147 -8.00 -3.97 24.96
CA PRO A 147 -9.42 -3.74 24.67
C PRO A 147 -9.78 -2.24 24.60
N GLY A 148 -10.50 -1.87 23.55
CA GLY A 148 -11.01 -0.51 23.32
C GLY A 148 -11.14 -0.17 21.84
N ALA A 149 -11.55 1.07 21.56
CA ALA A 149 -11.78 1.51 20.19
C ALA A 149 -10.49 1.93 19.47
N VAL A 150 -10.49 1.81 18.14
CA VAL A 150 -9.43 2.27 17.25
C VAL A 150 -9.83 3.58 16.58
N GLY A 151 -8.95 4.58 16.66
CA GLY A 151 -9.09 5.83 15.90
C GLY A 151 -8.44 5.70 14.53
N ILE A 152 -9.08 6.18 13.47
CA ILE A 152 -8.48 6.31 12.13
C ILE A 152 -8.47 7.79 11.78
N LEU A 153 -7.29 8.40 11.73
CA LEU A 153 -7.10 9.82 11.44
C LEU A 153 -6.68 9.96 9.98
N GLY A 154 -7.55 10.52 9.14
CA GLY A 154 -7.45 10.38 7.69
C GLY A 154 -8.19 9.11 7.29
N PHE A 155 -9.51 9.22 7.17
CA PHE A 155 -10.36 8.06 6.95
C PHE A 155 -10.45 7.67 5.47
N GLY A 156 -10.28 8.64 4.57
CA GLY A 156 -10.45 8.42 3.14
C GLY A 156 -11.84 7.88 2.83
N ALA A 157 -11.91 6.94 1.88
CA ALA A 157 -13.15 6.24 1.56
C ALA A 157 -13.41 4.99 2.44
N GLY A 158 -12.65 4.81 3.53
CA GLY A 158 -12.86 3.72 4.50
C GLY A 158 -12.16 2.40 4.17
N SER A 159 -11.10 2.40 3.36
CA SER A 159 -10.38 1.17 2.93
C SER A 159 -9.85 0.36 4.11
N ALA A 160 -9.15 1.02 5.04
CA ALA A 160 -8.62 0.39 6.26
C ALA A 160 -9.76 -0.11 7.17
N ALA A 161 -10.79 0.72 7.38
CA ALA A 161 -11.93 0.37 8.24
C ALA A 161 -12.68 -0.86 7.73
N ARG A 162 -12.92 -0.94 6.41
CA ARG A 162 -13.55 -2.10 5.77
C ARG A 162 -12.76 -3.37 6.06
N LEU A 163 -11.46 -3.36 5.79
CA LEU A 163 -10.62 -4.54 6.00
C LEU A 163 -10.57 -4.95 7.48
N MET A 164 -10.45 -3.98 8.39
CA MET A 164 -10.40 -4.25 9.83
C MET A 164 -11.71 -4.82 10.36
N LEU A 165 -12.87 -4.31 9.94
CA LEU A 165 -14.18 -4.82 10.38
C LEU A 165 -14.51 -6.19 9.75
N GLU A 166 -14.03 -6.47 8.54
CA GLU A 166 -14.13 -7.81 7.95
C GLU A 166 -13.29 -8.85 8.72
N LEU A 167 -12.12 -8.46 9.24
CA LEU A 167 -11.23 -9.36 10.01
C LEU A 167 -11.58 -9.44 11.50
N TYR A 168 -12.09 -8.36 12.08
CA TYR A 168 -12.39 -8.23 13.50
C TYR A 168 -13.79 -7.61 13.67
N PRO A 169 -14.87 -8.40 13.54
CA PRO A 169 -16.25 -7.89 13.54
C PRO A 169 -16.67 -7.15 14.82
N ASP A 170 -16.05 -7.46 15.95
CA ASP A 170 -16.32 -6.81 17.24
C ASP A 170 -15.51 -5.51 17.46
N LEU A 171 -14.70 -5.11 16.49
CA LEU A 171 -13.88 -3.90 16.59
C LEU A 171 -14.74 -2.64 16.55
N ILE A 172 -14.45 -1.71 17.46
CA ILE A 172 -15.05 -0.38 17.44
C ILE A 172 -14.07 0.58 16.78
N ILE A 173 -14.48 1.20 15.67
CA ILE A 173 -13.70 2.15 14.88
C ILE A 173 -14.37 3.53 14.94
N HIS A 174 -13.55 4.55 15.23
CA HIS A 174 -13.93 5.94 15.01
C HIS A 174 -13.02 6.56 13.95
N GLY A 175 -13.59 6.91 12.80
CA GLY A 175 -12.90 7.54 11.69
C GLY A 175 -13.06 9.05 11.66
N TRP A 176 -11.98 9.77 11.35
CA TRP A 176 -11.98 11.21 11.07
C TRP A 176 -11.55 11.50 9.64
N GLU A 177 -12.41 12.18 8.91
CA GLU A 177 -12.11 12.74 7.60
C GLU A 177 -12.29 14.25 7.62
N LEU A 178 -11.34 14.99 7.05
CA LEU A 178 -11.40 16.44 7.01
C LEU A 178 -12.39 16.92 5.94
N ASP A 179 -12.43 16.25 4.80
CA ASP A 179 -13.27 16.61 3.67
C ASP A 179 -14.57 15.79 3.64
N PRO A 180 -15.74 16.39 3.95
CA PRO A 180 -17.01 15.66 3.92
C PRO A 180 -17.34 15.05 2.54
N SER A 181 -16.79 15.60 1.46
CA SER A 181 -17.00 15.09 0.12
C SER A 181 -16.28 13.75 -0.11
N VAL A 182 -15.17 13.51 0.58
CA VAL A 182 -14.45 12.23 0.54
C VAL A 182 -15.29 11.13 1.19
N VAL A 183 -15.95 11.42 2.32
CA VAL A 183 -16.89 10.48 2.95
C VAL A 183 -18.10 10.22 2.04
N ALA A 184 -18.65 11.26 1.41
CA ALA A 184 -19.75 11.11 0.45
C ALA A 184 -19.36 10.20 -0.72
N VAL A 185 -18.17 10.42 -1.29
CA VAL A 185 -17.57 9.54 -2.32
C VAL A 185 -17.37 8.13 -1.82
N GLY A 186 -16.93 7.95 -0.58
CA GLY A 186 -16.79 6.64 0.05
C GLY A 186 -18.12 5.88 0.11
N ARG A 187 -19.19 6.58 0.48
CA ARG A 187 -20.55 6.02 0.53
C ARG A 187 -21.06 5.61 -0.83
N GLU A 188 -20.90 6.48 -1.83
CA GLU A 188 -21.40 6.27 -3.18
C GLU A 188 -20.61 5.21 -3.96
N TYR A 189 -19.28 5.25 -3.87
CA TYR A 189 -18.41 4.48 -4.75
C TYR A 189 -17.58 3.39 -4.06
N PHE A 190 -17.38 3.41 -2.75
CA PHE A 190 -16.47 2.46 -2.08
C PHE A 190 -17.18 1.47 -1.16
N GLY A 191 -18.52 1.53 -1.09
CA GLY A 191 -19.33 0.63 -0.27
C GLY A 191 -19.37 1.02 1.21
N LEU A 192 -18.93 2.24 1.55
CA LEU A 192 -18.91 2.71 2.94
C LEU A 192 -20.31 2.77 3.56
N GLU A 193 -21.33 3.13 2.77
CA GLU A 193 -22.71 3.18 3.28
C GLU A 193 -23.19 1.78 3.72
N LYS A 194 -22.84 0.74 2.95
CA LYS A 194 -23.13 -0.65 3.32
C LYS A 194 -22.37 -1.03 4.58
N LEU A 195 -21.09 -0.64 4.69
CA LEU A 195 -20.26 -0.92 5.87
C LEU A 195 -20.84 -0.26 7.14
N GLU A 196 -21.30 0.99 7.07
CA GLU A 196 -21.98 1.70 8.16
C GLU A 196 -23.25 0.94 8.60
N LYS A 197 -24.10 0.53 7.64
CA LYS A 197 -25.33 -0.24 7.92
C LYS A 197 -25.06 -1.60 8.55
N GLN A 198 -23.95 -2.25 8.20
CA GLN A 198 -23.54 -3.54 8.75
C GLN A 198 -22.92 -3.42 10.14
N ASN A 199 -22.40 -2.25 10.51
CA ASN A 199 -21.67 -2.01 11.76
C ASN A 199 -22.23 -0.81 12.53
N PRO A 200 -23.55 -0.75 12.84
CA PRO A 200 -24.19 0.44 13.42
C PRO A 200 -23.64 0.81 14.81
N ASN A 201 -23.06 -0.15 15.53
CA ASN A 201 -22.43 0.04 16.84
C ASN A 201 -20.90 -0.10 16.81
N GLY A 202 -20.33 -0.38 15.63
CA GLY A 202 -18.91 -0.67 15.43
C GLY A 202 -18.18 0.37 14.60
N LEU A 203 -18.86 1.16 13.76
CA LEU A 203 -18.25 2.17 12.91
C LEU A 203 -18.90 3.54 13.13
N PHE A 204 -18.08 4.51 13.51
CA PHE A 204 -18.50 5.91 13.68
C PHE A 204 -17.61 6.81 12.83
N ILE A 205 -18.20 7.69 12.02
CA ILE A 205 -17.46 8.57 11.11
C ILE A 205 -17.73 10.02 11.50
N SER A 206 -16.68 10.79 11.73
CA SER A 206 -16.71 12.21 12.09
C SER A 206 -16.05 13.07 11.03
N ILE A 207 -16.63 14.24 10.75
CA ILE A 207 -16.03 15.23 9.87
C ILE A 207 -15.22 16.23 10.71
N GLY A 208 -13.93 16.38 10.41
CA GLY A 208 -13.08 17.37 11.06
C GLY A 208 -11.60 17.00 11.09
N ASN A 209 -10.82 17.86 11.74
CA ASN A 209 -9.38 17.65 11.89
C ASN A 209 -9.10 16.42 12.77
N GLY A 210 -8.49 15.37 12.19
CA GLY A 210 -8.13 14.14 12.88
C GLY A 210 -7.19 14.34 14.08
N LEU A 211 -6.32 15.36 14.07
CA LEU A 211 -5.46 15.67 15.23
C LEU A 211 -6.24 16.19 16.45
N LYS A 212 -7.54 16.51 16.29
CA LYS A 212 -8.46 16.85 17.38
C LYS A 212 -9.36 15.68 17.80
N ALA A 213 -9.17 14.50 17.20
CA ALA A 213 -9.96 13.32 17.51
C ALA A 213 -9.78 12.92 18.99
N SER A 214 -10.91 12.68 19.65
CA SER A 214 -10.93 12.21 21.03
C SER A 214 -12.21 11.43 21.29
N ILE A 215 -12.11 10.46 22.20
CA ILE A 215 -13.25 9.68 22.70
C ILE A 215 -13.13 9.54 24.21
N ARG A 216 -14.25 9.24 24.86
CA ARG A 216 -14.27 8.91 26.29
C ARG A 216 -13.37 7.68 26.54
N ASN A 217 -12.45 7.80 27.51
CA ASN A 217 -11.50 6.75 27.90
C ASN A 217 -10.35 6.46 26.93
N GLY A 218 -10.15 7.28 25.89
CA GLY A 218 -9.03 7.17 24.96
C GLY A 218 -9.09 5.95 24.01
N PHE A 219 -8.18 5.94 23.03
CA PHE A 219 -8.10 4.91 22.00
C PHE A 219 -7.21 3.74 22.44
N ALA A 220 -7.61 2.51 22.11
CA ALA A 220 -6.73 1.35 22.20
C ALA A 220 -5.63 1.39 21.13
N GLY A 221 -5.95 1.89 19.94
CA GLY A 221 -4.97 2.12 18.89
C GLY A 221 -5.35 3.31 18.01
N ILE A 222 -4.37 3.91 17.35
CA ILE A 222 -4.58 5.02 16.41
C ILE A 222 -3.88 4.69 15.11
N LEU A 223 -4.61 4.71 14.00
CA LEU A 223 -4.07 4.78 12.65
C LEU A 223 -3.96 6.25 12.23
N VAL A 224 -2.82 6.64 11.67
CA VAL A 224 -2.58 7.99 11.14
C VAL A 224 -2.24 7.90 9.66
N ASP A 225 -3.05 8.53 8.83
CA ASP A 225 -2.93 8.59 7.38
C ASP A 225 -3.30 10.01 6.90
N LEU A 226 -2.61 11.00 7.46
CA LEU A 226 -2.93 12.42 7.29
C LEU A 226 -2.02 13.07 6.25
N PHE A 227 -2.57 13.24 5.05
CA PHE A 227 -1.92 13.89 3.93
C PHE A 227 -2.74 15.10 3.47
N SER A 228 -2.05 16.09 2.92
CA SER A 228 -2.63 17.26 2.28
C SER A 228 -1.70 17.72 1.17
N LYS A 229 -2.27 18.05 0.00
CA LYS A 229 -1.49 18.49 -1.17
C LYS A 229 -0.39 17.50 -1.54
N GLY A 230 -0.71 16.21 -1.46
CA GLY A 230 0.21 15.12 -1.76
C GLY A 230 1.39 14.97 -0.81
N SER A 231 1.37 15.55 0.40
CA SER A 231 2.45 15.42 1.39
C SER A 231 1.88 15.13 2.77
N LEU A 232 2.66 14.50 3.66
CA LEU A 232 2.28 14.44 5.08
C LEU A 232 2.07 15.84 5.62
N ILE A 233 1.04 16.01 6.45
CA ILE A 233 0.76 17.31 7.04
C ILE A 233 1.93 17.77 7.94
N PRO A 234 2.34 19.05 7.90
CA PRO A 234 3.50 19.55 8.64
C PRO A 234 3.44 19.29 10.15
N GLU A 235 2.25 19.23 10.74
CA GLU A 235 2.05 18.96 12.16
C GLU A 235 2.62 17.60 12.60
N LEU A 236 2.76 16.63 11.69
CA LEU A 236 3.38 15.33 12.00
C LEU A 236 4.91 15.40 12.13
N GLN A 237 5.54 16.49 11.67
CA GLN A 237 6.98 16.74 11.89
C GLN A 237 7.24 17.36 13.27
N GLU A 238 6.19 17.64 14.05
CA GLU A 238 6.28 18.24 15.37
C GLU A 238 6.12 17.20 16.49
N SER A 239 7.15 17.06 17.35
CA SER A 239 7.08 16.15 18.51
C SER A 239 5.92 16.47 19.45
N SER A 240 5.44 17.71 19.50
CA SER A 240 4.29 18.10 20.32
C SER A 240 2.98 17.42 19.87
N THR A 241 2.82 17.14 18.57
CA THR A 241 1.68 16.41 18.01
C THR A 241 1.68 14.97 18.49
N TRP A 242 2.84 14.31 18.43
CA TRP A 242 3.01 12.94 18.92
C TRP A 242 2.79 12.81 20.43
N HIS A 243 3.17 13.82 21.23
CA HIS A 243 2.82 13.86 22.65
C HIS A 243 1.30 13.92 22.88
N LYS A 244 0.57 14.71 22.09
CA LYS A 244 -0.90 14.79 22.19
C LYS A 244 -1.56 13.47 21.80
N LEU A 245 -1.14 12.85 20.71
CA LEU A 245 -1.64 11.54 20.28
C LEU A 245 -1.31 10.45 21.31
N ARG A 246 -0.11 10.45 21.90
CA ARG A 246 0.24 9.53 22.97
C ARG A 246 -0.67 9.69 24.20
N LYS A 247 -1.07 10.92 24.55
CA LYS A 247 -1.99 11.21 25.66
C LYS A 247 -3.43 10.77 25.40
N SER A 248 -3.84 10.60 24.14
CA SER A 248 -5.18 10.10 23.80
C SER A 248 -5.27 8.57 23.78
N LEU A 249 -4.15 7.86 24.00
CA LEU A 249 -4.13 6.40 24.08
C LEU A 249 -4.49 5.88 25.48
N ARG A 250 -5.10 4.70 25.50
CA ARG A 250 -5.22 3.84 26.67
C ARG A 250 -3.84 3.30 27.07
N LYS A 251 -3.72 2.83 28.31
CA LYS A 251 -2.50 2.12 28.75
C LYS A 251 -2.28 0.89 27.86
N GLY A 252 -1.07 0.79 27.28
CA GLY A 252 -0.72 -0.27 26.33
C GLY A 252 -1.15 -0.02 24.89
N GLY A 253 -1.83 1.10 24.61
CA GLY A 253 -2.24 1.45 23.26
C GLY A 253 -1.07 1.82 22.35
N ARG A 254 -1.30 1.71 21.04
CA ARG A 254 -0.26 1.86 20.01
C ARG A 254 -0.72 2.82 18.89
N ILE A 255 0.25 3.42 18.20
CA ILE A 255 0.02 4.22 17.00
C ILE A 255 0.69 3.53 15.83
N MET A 256 -0.02 3.38 14.73
CA MET A 256 0.55 3.00 13.44
C MET A 256 0.30 4.14 12.45
N VAL A 257 1.33 4.57 11.74
CA VAL A 257 1.25 5.71 10.82
C VAL A 257 1.79 5.31 9.45
N ASN A 258 1.09 5.72 8.39
CA ASN A 258 1.66 5.80 7.05
C ASN A 258 2.55 7.04 7.00
N VAL A 259 3.88 6.87 6.94
CA VAL A 259 4.84 7.98 6.91
C VAL A 259 5.24 8.36 5.49
N GLY A 260 4.58 7.79 4.47
CA GLY A 260 4.92 8.04 3.08
C GLY A 260 6.32 7.52 2.73
N GLY A 261 7.00 8.21 1.84
CA GLY A 261 8.36 7.91 1.39
C GLY A 261 8.70 8.70 0.13
N SER A 262 9.72 8.26 -0.62
CA SER A 262 10.13 8.92 -1.87
C SER A 262 9.05 8.92 -2.95
N CYS A 263 8.11 7.97 -2.87
CA CYS A 263 6.96 7.86 -3.78
C CYS A 263 5.89 8.95 -3.59
N VAL A 264 6.01 9.78 -2.55
CA VAL A 264 5.04 10.82 -2.24
C VAL A 264 5.42 12.10 -2.97
N GLU A 265 4.71 12.36 -4.07
CA GLU A 265 4.84 13.61 -4.83
C GLU A 265 3.99 14.70 -4.17
N ALA A 266 4.64 15.69 -3.57
CA ALA A 266 3.98 16.87 -3.03
C ALA A 266 3.63 17.87 -4.15
N GLU A 267 2.56 18.64 -3.97
CA GLU A 267 2.30 19.81 -4.84
C GLU A 267 3.34 20.92 -4.66
N ASP A 268 4.01 20.94 -3.50
CA ASP A 268 5.07 21.87 -3.17
C ASP A 268 6.43 21.20 -3.38
N GLU A 269 7.20 21.66 -4.37
CA GLU A 269 8.54 21.16 -4.69
C GLU A 269 9.52 21.25 -3.50
N GLY A 270 9.24 22.12 -2.52
CA GLY A 270 10.02 22.24 -1.27
C GLY A 270 9.74 21.15 -0.23
N ARG A 271 8.75 20.27 -0.46
CA ARG A 271 8.36 19.19 0.46
C ARG A 271 8.70 17.82 -0.11
N ASP A 272 9.99 17.54 -0.25
CA ASP A 272 10.49 16.22 -0.65
C ASP A 272 9.95 15.11 0.26
N GLY A 273 9.33 14.09 -0.34
CA GLY A 273 8.63 13.03 0.40
C GLY A 273 9.55 12.24 1.34
N LYS A 274 10.81 12.01 0.95
CA LYS A 274 11.79 11.32 1.80
C LYS A 274 12.23 12.17 2.98
N MET A 275 12.53 13.45 2.75
CA MET A 275 12.89 14.38 3.82
C MET A 275 11.74 14.51 4.83
N VAL A 276 10.51 14.71 4.35
CA VAL A 276 9.31 14.81 5.18
C VAL A 276 9.08 13.54 6.03
N MET A 277 9.29 12.36 5.43
CA MET A 277 9.25 11.07 6.12
C MET A 277 10.31 11.01 7.23
N GLU A 278 11.56 11.34 6.93
CA GLU A 278 12.66 11.32 7.91
C GLU A 278 12.45 12.29 9.07
N GLU A 279 11.97 13.51 8.79
CA GLU A 279 11.63 14.50 9.82
C GLU A 279 10.49 14.02 10.72
N THR A 280 9.47 13.38 10.12
CA THR A 280 8.36 12.76 10.84
C THR A 280 8.83 11.65 11.77
N LEU A 281 9.70 10.74 11.28
CA LEU A 281 10.29 9.66 12.08
C LEU A 281 11.15 10.20 13.23
N LYS A 282 11.97 11.23 12.98
CA LYS A 282 12.75 11.93 14.03
C LYS A 282 11.83 12.54 15.09
N ALA A 283 10.74 13.18 14.66
CA ALA A 283 9.76 13.77 15.56
C ALA A 283 9.08 12.73 16.45
N MET A 284 8.75 11.56 15.90
CA MET A 284 8.24 10.41 16.64
C MET A 284 9.29 9.85 17.61
N HIS A 285 10.52 9.65 17.16
CA HIS A 285 11.59 9.06 17.96
C HIS A 285 11.90 9.90 19.20
N ARG A 286 11.83 11.23 19.11
CA ARG A 286 11.93 12.14 20.28
C ARG A 286 10.86 11.86 21.36
N VAL A 287 9.72 11.25 21.02
CA VAL A 287 8.60 10.97 21.95
C VAL A 287 8.55 9.51 22.39
N PHE A 288 8.88 8.58 21.49
CA PHE A 288 8.73 7.14 21.70
C PHE A 288 10.07 6.42 21.95
N GLY A 289 11.21 7.03 21.62
CA GLY A 289 12.55 6.45 21.78
C GLY A 289 12.66 5.10 21.07
N ASP A 290 13.23 4.11 21.76
CA ASP A 290 13.44 2.73 21.29
C ASP A 290 12.13 1.94 21.07
N LYS A 291 10.98 2.56 21.37
CA LYS A 291 9.65 1.98 21.16
C LYS A 291 9.06 2.40 19.80
N LEU A 292 9.92 2.73 18.84
CA LEU A 292 9.56 3.11 17.47
C LEU A 292 10.13 2.09 16.49
N PHE A 293 9.27 1.56 15.63
CA PHE A 293 9.60 0.56 14.63
C PHE A 293 9.16 1.05 13.27
N VAL A 294 9.91 0.72 12.23
CA VAL A 294 9.62 1.09 10.85
C VAL A 294 9.53 -0.17 9.99
N LEU A 295 8.59 -0.15 9.07
CA LEU A 295 8.41 -1.13 8.03
C LEU A 295 8.44 -0.40 6.70
N ASN A 296 9.20 -0.92 5.75
CA ASN A 296 9.29 -0.39 4.40
C ASN A 296 8.75 -1.45 3.42
N LEU A 297 7.77 -1.08 2.59
CA LEU A 297 7.15 -2.01 1.63
C LEU A 297 7.94 -2.16 0.33
N GLY A 298 9.02 -1.38 0.16
CA GLY A 298 9.79 -1.34 -1.07
C GLY A 298 10.76 -2.48 -1.29
N ASN A 299 10.67 -3.07 -2.48
CA ASN A 299 11.75 -3.88 -3.06
C ASN A 299 12.80 -2.97 -3.71
N ARG A 300 13.54 -2.22 -2.90
CA ARG A 300 14.83 -1.57 -3.22
C ARG A 300 14.97 -0.69 -4.48
N LYS A 301 13.92 -0.39 -5.27
CA LYS A 301 14.02 0.60 -6.34
C LYS A 301 12.83 1.56 -6.50
N ASP A 302 11.57 1.14 -6.34
CA ASP A 302 10.46 1.99 -6.84
C ASP A 302 9.14 2.02 -6.01
N ASP A 303 9.10 1.53 -4.76
CA ASP A 303 7.89 1.62 -3.89
C ASP A 303 8.28 1.88 -2.43
N ASP A 304 8.44 3.14 -2.03
CA ASP A 304 8.95 3.47 -0.69
C ASP A 304 7.84 3.75 0.34
N SER A 305 6.64 3.17 0.20
CA SER A 305 5.61 3.34 1.24
C SER A 305 6.10 2.78 2.57
N SER A 306 6.39 3.67 3.51
CA SER A 306 6.93 3.35 4.82
C SER A 306 5.86 3.56 5.88
N LEU A 307 5.84 2.66 6.86
CA LEU A 307 4.99 2.78 8.04
C LEU A 307 5.84 2.83 9.29
N ALA A 308 5.35 3.52 10.31
CA ALA A 308 5.92 3.47 11.64
C ALA A 308 4.90 2.94 12.66
N LEU A 309 5.39 2.17 13.63
CA LEU A 309 4.61 1.57 14.70
C LEU A 309 5.23 1.91 16.05
N THR A 310 4.41 2.32 17.00
CA THR A 310 4.83 2.59 18.37
C THR A 310 4.50 1.45 19.33
N GLY A 311 5.21 1.42 20.45
CA GLY A 311 4.95 0.53 21.58
C GLY A 311 6.13 -0.38 21.89
N GLU A 312 6.05 -1.06 23.02
CA GLU A 312 7.04 -2.07 23.38
C GLU A 312 6.94 -3.22 22.37
N LEU A 313 7.95 -3.33 21.52
CA LEU A 313 8.19 -4.50 20.66
C LEU A 313 9.33 -5.32 21.27
N ALA A 314 9.45 -5.26 22.61
CA ALA A 314 10.03 -6.39 23.31
C ALA A 314 9.29 -7.64 22.83
N VAL A 315 10.02 -8.73 22.73
CA VAL A 315 9.69 -9.90 21.93
C VAL A 315 8.58 -10.84 22.49
N PRO A 316 7.76 -10.56 23.53
CA PRO A 316 6.52 -11.32 23.68
C PRO A 316 5.46 -10.63 22.80
N ASP A 317 5.13 -11.07 21.59
CA ASP A 317 5.13 -12.44 21.11
C ASP A 317 4.87 -12.34 19.59
N ARG A 318 5.93 -12.15 18.77
CA ARG A 318 5.79 -12.08 17.29
C ARG A 318 5.02 -13.31 16.78
N ASP A 319 5.20 -14.44 17.44
CA ASP A 319 4.50 -15.68 17.15
C ASP A 319 3.02 -15.61 17.52
N ALA A 320 2.63 -15.05 18.67
CA ALA A 320 1.22 -14.78 18.97
C ALA A 320 0.59 -13.74 18.05
N TRP A 321 1.33 -12.69 17.67
CA TRP A 321 0.84 -11.73 16.68
C TRP A 321 0.55 -12.45 15.36
N LYS A 322 1.51 -13.24 14.85
CA LYS A 322 1.29 -14.10 13.67
C LYS A 322 0.19 -15.13 13.88
N LYS A 323 -0.02 -15.65 15.08
CA LYS A 323 -1.06 -16.65 15.39
C LYS A 323 -2.45 -16.03 15.33
N ALA A 324 -2.59 -14.76 15.72
CA ALA A 324 -3.83 -14.01 15.68
C ALA A 324 -4.18 -13.44 14.29
N LEU A 325 -3.23 -13.46 13.34
CA LEU A 325 -3.43 -12.95 11.98
C LEU A 325 -3.82 -14.07 10.99
N PRO A 326 -4.62 -13.74 9.96
CA PRO A 326 -4.80 -14.63 8.82
C PRO A 326 -3.47 -14.86 8.10
N ARG A 327 -3.34 -16.02 7.44
CA ARG A 327 -2.08 -16.45 6.78
C ARG A 327 -1.50 -15.39 5.84
N SER A 328 -2.34 -14.67 5.11
CA SER A 328 -1.95 -13.62 4.17
C SER A 328 -1.25 -12.42 4.80
N LEU A 329 -1.51 -12.14 6.08
CA LEU A 329 -0.96 -10.96 6.77
C LEU A 329 0.26 -11.27 7.66
N LYS A 330 0.56 -12.55 7.90
CA LYS A 330 1.65 -12.95 8.82
C LYS A 330 3.02 -12.44 8.40
N GLY A 331 3.27 -12.31 7.09
CA GLY A 331 4.55 -11.86 6.55
C GLY A 331 4.91 -10.44 6.99
N TYR A 332 3.92 -9.55 7.16
CA TYR A 332 4.16 -8.18 7.57
C TYR A 332 4.77 -8.06 8.98
N VAL A 333 4.51 -9.02 9.87
CA VAL A 333 5.05 -9.02 11.24
C VAL A 333 6.58 -9.07 11.23
N ASP A 334 7.18 -9.76 10.26
CA ASP A 334 8.62 -9.93 10.16
C ASP A 334 9.34 -8.73 9.54
N MET A 335 8.60 -7.83 8.90
CA MET A 335 9.16 -6.67 8.19
C MET A 335 9.43 -5.47 9.10
N TRP A 336 8.96 -5.50 10.35
CA TRP A 336 9.19 -4.42 11.32
C TRP A 336 10.60 -4.47 11.91
N ALA A 337 11.33 -3.36 11.78
CA ALA A 337 12.66 -3.16 12.35
C ALA A 337 12.67 -1.98 13.33
N PRO A 338 13.48 -1.99 14.40
CA PRO A 338 13.67 -0.82 15.27
C PRO A 338 14.18 0.39 14.46
N TYR A 339 13.66 1.58 14.74
CA TYR A 339 14.19 2.82 14.17
C TYR A 339 15.52 3.18 14.85
N GLN A 340 16.58 3.42 14.07
CA GLN A 340 17.95 3.62 14.59
C GLN A 340 18.42 5.08 14.69
N GLY A 341 17.54 6.07 14.51
CA GLY A 341 17.89 7.49 14.71
C GLY A 341 18.31 8.20 13.44
#